data_AF-K7NJA0-F1
#
_entry.id   AF-K7NJA0-F1
#
_cell.length_a   1.000
_cell.length_b   1.000
_cell.length_c   1.000
_cell.angle_alpha   90.00
_cell.angle_beta   90.00
_cell.angle_gamma   90.00
#
_symmetry.space_group_name_H-M   'P 1'
#
loop_
_entity.id
_entity.type
_entity.pdbx_description
1 polymer ?
#
loop_
_entity_poly.entity_id
_entity_poly.type
_entity_poly.pdbx_seq_one_letter_code
_entity_poly.pdbx_strand_id
1 'polypeptide(L)' 'NGGSTDSMVTTYSTKQNTFFTDFAAAMVNMGNVNPLTGTSGEIRTNCRKPN' A
#
# COMPACT_ATOMS: atom_id res chain seq x y z
N ASN A 1 -19.40 -8.43 17.76
CA ASN A 1 -18.82 -7.18 17.22
C ASN A 1 -18.41 -6.30 18.38
N GLY A 2 -17.15 -5.87 18.36
CA GLY A 2 -16.40 -5.20 19.42
C GLY A 2 -14.87 -5.26 19.19
N GLY A 3 -14.43 -5.59 17.97
CA GLY A 3 -13.00 -5.66 17.62
C GLY A 3 -12.38 -4.27 17.50
N SER A 4 -11.06 -4.18 17.65
CA SER A 4 -10.32 -2.90 17.60
C SER A 4 -10.42 -2.17 16.26
N THR A 5 -10.86 -2.84 15.20
CA THR A 5 -11.01 -2.28 13.85
C THR A 5 -12.47 -2.05 13.42
N ASP A 6 -13.46 -2.44 14.24
CA ASP A 6 -14.89 -2.41 13.85
C ASP A 6 -15.39 -0.99 13.52
N SER A 7 -14.86 0.03 14.23
CA SER A 7 -15.18 1.43 13.98
C SER A 7 -14.66 1.92 12.63
N MET A 8 -13.47 1.47 12.22
CA MET A 8 -12.91 1.77 10.90
C MET A 8 -13.72 1.09 9.79
N VAL A 9 -14.10 -0.18 9.97
CA VAL A 9 -14.95 -0.90 9.00
C VAL A 9 -16.29 -0.18 8.81
N THR A 10 -16.94 0.23 9.90
CA THR A 10 -18.20 0.98 9.85
C THR A 10 -18.04 2.34 9.16
N THR A 11 -16.90 3.02 9.37
CA THR A 11 -16.60 4.30 8.72
C THR A 11 -16.41 4.11 7.22
N TYR A 12 -15.62 3.14 6.81
CA TYR A 12 -15.33 2.90 5.39
C TYR A 12 -16.53 2.35 4.62
N SER A 13 -17.40 1.54 5.24
CA SER A 13 -18.61 1.03 4.59
C SER A 13 -19.64 2.13 4.30
N THR A 14 -19.67 3.21 5.09
CA THR A 14 -20.62 4.31 4.95
C THR A 14 -20.04 5.52 4.23
N LYS A 15 -18.71 5.65 4.14
CA LYS A 15 -17.99 6.79 3.56
C LYS A 15 -16.91 6.34 2.59
N GLN A 16 -17.33 6.01 1.36
CA GLN A 16 -16.44 5.53 0.30
C GLN A 16 -15.27 6.48 0.00
N ASN A 17 -15.50 7.80 0.00
CA ASN A 17 -14.43 8.78 -0.27
C ASN A 17 -13.35 8.79 0.82
N THR A 18 -13.72 8.56 2.08
CA THR A 18 -12.77 8.43 3.19
C THR A 18 -11.90 7.20 2.98
N PHE A 19 -12.51 6.06 2.67
CA PHE A 19 -11.79 4.83 2.35
C PHE A 19 -10.78 5.03 1.22
N PHE A 20 -11.18 5.62 0.09
CA PHE A 20 -10.26 5.80 -1.04
C PHE A 20 -9.12 6.78 -0.75
N THR A 21 -9.37 7.83 0.02
CA THR A 21 -8.33 8.77 0.44
C THR A 21 -7.29 8.07 1.31
N ASP A 22 -7.75 7.34 2.32
CA ASP A 22 -6.87 6.64 3.26
C ASP A 22 -6.13 5.47 2.57
N PHE A 23 -6.80 4.77 1.66
CA PHE A 23 -6.20 3.70 0.86
C PHE A 23 -5.10 4.23 -0.05
N ALA A 24 -5.32 5.36 -0.74
CA ALA A 24 -4.30 5.97 -1.58
C ALA A 24 -3.05 6.35 -0.78
N ALA A 25 -3.23 6.96 0.40
CA ALA A 25 -2.12 7.28 1.30
C ALA A 25 -1.39 6.01 1.79
N ALA A 26 -2.14 4.96 2.14
CA ALA A 26 -1.58 3.68 2.57
C ALA A 26 -0.75 3.01 1.46
N MET A 27 -1.20 3.06 0.20
CA MET A 27 -0.46 2.50 -0.94
C MET A 27 0.87 3.25 -1.19
N VAL A 28 0.89 4.57 -1.03
CA VAL A 28 2.15 5.35 -1.10
C VAL A 28 3.11 4.93 0.02
N ASN A 29 2.62 4.81 1.25
CA ASN A 29 3.44 4.37 2.38
C ASN A 29 3.98 2.95 2.17
N MET A 30 3.16 2.04 1.64
CA MET A 30 3.57 0.67 1.32
C MET A 30 4.64 0.62 0.23
N GLY A 31 4.49 1.41 -0.83
CA GLY A 31 5.47 1.50 -1.93
C GLY A 31 6.83 2.05 -1.51
N ASN A 32 6.87 2.82 -0.42
CA ASN A 32 8.09 3.40 0.14
C ASN A 32 8.82 2.47 1.13
N VAL A 33 8.34 1.24 1.36
CA VAL A 33 9.00 0.29 2.27
C VAL A 33 10.25 -0.29 1.59
N ASN A 34 11.42 0.08 2.12
CA ASN A 34 12.74 -0.46 1.74
C ASN A 34 13.00 -0.59 0.22
N PRO A 35 12.76 0.47 -0.60
CA PRO A 35 13.03 0.40 -2.03
C PRO A 35 14.54 0.32 -2.31
N LEU A 36 14.91 -0.43 -3.35
CA LEU A 36 16.24 -0.34 -3.95
C LEU A 36 16.30 0.96 -4.76
N THR A 37 17.26 1.82 -4.42
CA THR A 37 17.39 3.17 -5.02
C THR A 37 18.83 3.43 -5.46
N GLY A 38 19.04 4.50 -6.25
CA GLY A 38 20.35 4.84 -6.79
C GLY A 38 20.90 3.71 -7.67
N THR A 39 22.10 3.22 -7.34
CA THR A 39 22.75 2.12 -8.05
C THR A 39 22.57 0.76 -7.36
N SER A 40 21.73 0.67 -6.32
CA SER A 40 21.41 -0.59 -5.65
C SER A 40 20.39 -1.39 -6.48
N GLY A 41 20.68 -2.67 -6.74
CA GLY A 41 19.82 -3.55 -7.54
C GLY A 41 20.15 -3.51 -9.05
N GLU A 42 19.15 -3.81 -9.87
CA GLU A 42 19.27 -3.82 -11.34
C GLU A 42 17.93 -3.53 -12.01
N ILE A 43 17.97 -3.00 -13.25
CA ILE A 43 16.81 -2.93 -14.12
C ILE A 43 16.71 -4.26 -14.87
N ARG A 44 15.76 -5.12 -14.48
CA ARG A 44 15.57 -6.43 -15.11
C ARG A 44 14.99 -6.32 -16.50
N THR A 45 15.59 -7.03 -17.45
CA THR A 45 15.06 -7.20 -18.81
C THR A 45 13.95 -8.26 -18.88
N ASN A 46 13.96 -9.20 -17.93
CA ASN A 46 12.90 -10.18 -17.73
C ASN A 46 12.61 -10.27 -16.22
N CYS A 47 11.41 -9.86 -15.78
CA CYS A 47 11.05 -9.81 -14.36
C CYS A 47 11.17 -11.16 -13.63
N ARG A 48 11.15 -12.29 -14.35
CA ARG A 48 11.17 -13.65 -13.79
C ARG A 48 12.56 -14.14 -13.40
N LYS A 49 13.64 -13.46 -13.78
CA LYS A 49 15.02 -13.85 -13.44
C LYS A 49 15.93 -12.63 -13.19
N PRO A 50 17.03 -12.79 -12.46
CA PRO A 50 18.12 -11.82 -12.50
C PRO A 50 18.69 -11.70 -13.92
N ASN A 51 19.28 -10.55 -14.25
CA ASN A 51 19.97 -10.39 -15.53
C ASN A 51 21.18 -11.32 -15.65
#